data_AF-R7YRM7-F1
#
_entry.id   AF-R7YRM7-F1
#
_cell.length_a   1.000
_cell.length_b   1.000
_cell.length_c   1.000
_cell.angle_alpha   90.00
_cell.angle_beta   90.00
_cell.angle_gamma   90.00
#
_symmetry.space_group_name_H-M   'P 1'
#
loop_
_entity.id
_entity.type
_entity.pdbx_description
1 polymer ?
#
loop_
_entity_poly.entity_id
_entity_poly.type
_entity_poly.pdbx_seq_one_letter_code
_entity_poly.pdbx_strand_id
1 'polypeptide(L)'
;MDPTPGSDSPPGAASDQALQILCTTRSRDQPEANAVIEQWLATADSEDQEAADELLGQLPLDDRRGRPRDYASTERTATRAQPAEHIDEEPGRRRVRDEGVVARTAQSSATDARQQQKPATGGSQASQIFQPVDEVQDLLADLNALLPDASPLRMLQHRVEAFFKQGTRMASFAFAALENVAMEGIYELNEERVKIELSTTEPKPESEYIKNYPWTSCKLAATLVMILAASKEGMYDAIKSQSRHMGGMPELKDIRETPSASFIKEFRTARDAALGKEKSTTVMQVTLTDVCIFELEELGQFQEYFEFSHVFVVGVGPEGVIVWQAWGKHGYRLDEYLGRNGTRVRSWKEAEQFVDDFEKLILGQGMWTAKRNKLYKKLFEVDIKQICGPNGPERPITPEYEAWVRIHVLKDVKYEDVAKLSWV
;
A
#
# COMPACT_ATOMS: atom_id res chain seq x y z
N MET A 1 -23.98 -49.42 48.49
CA MET A 1 -23.60 -49.41 47.06
C MET A 1 -23.84 -48.01 46.59
N ASP A 2 -22.81 -47.19 46.68
CA ASP A 2 -22.90 -45.78 46.35
C ASP A 2 -22.54 -45.59 44.87
N PRO A 3 -23.21 -44.69 44.15
CA PRO A 3 -22.88 -44.42 42.75
C PRO A 3 -21.58 -43.63 42.65
N THR A 4 -20.65 -44.08 41.81
CA THR A 4 -19.51 -43.26 41.39
C THR A 4 -19.97 -42.05 40.57
N PRO A 5 -19.40 -40.85 40.77
CA PRO A 5 -19.67 -39.71 39.92
C PRO A 5 -19.00 -39.90 38.54
N GLY A 6 -19.77 -39.77 37.47
CA GLY A 6 -19.23 -39.68 36.10
C GLY A 6 -18.68 -38.28 35.83
N SER A 7 -17.51 -38.19 35.21
CA SER A 7 -16.85 -36.93 34.87
C SER A 7 -17.02 -36.58 33.38
N ASP A 8 -18.23 -36.17 33.00
CA ASP A 8 -18.51 -35.66 31.65
C ASP A 8 -18.02 -34.20 31.51
N SER A 9 -16.74 -34.03 31.18
CA SER A 9 -16.18 -32.76 30.70
C SER A 9 -16.27 -32.70 29.17
N PRO A 10 -16.78 -31.62 28.55
CA PRO A 10 -16.94 -31.55 27.10
C PRO A 10 -15.58 -31.43 26.39
N PRO A 11 -15.42 -32.03 25.18
CA PRO A 11 -14.24 -31.82 24.35
C PRO A 11 -14.15 -30.32 23.97
N GLY A 12 -13.04 -29.69 24.35
CA GLY A 12 -12.83 -28.24 24.25
C GLY A 12 -12.35 -27.60 25.56
N ALA A 13 -12.84 -28.09 26.72
CA ALA A 13 -12.53 -27.47 28.02
C ALA A 13 -11.02 -27.41 28.36
N ALA A 14 -10.23 -28.39 27.88
CA ALA A 14 -8.78 -28.39 28.06
C ALA A 14 -8.06 -27.35 27.19
N SER A 15 -8.57 -27.07 25.98
CA SER A 15 -8.00 -26.07 25.07
C SER A 15 -8.25 -24.65 25.58
N ASP A 16 -9.49 -24.35 26.00
CA ASP A 16 -9.84 -23.09 26.65
C ASP A 16 -8.99 -22.86 27.92
N GLN A 17 -8.78 -23.89 28.74
CA GLN A 17 -7.97 -23.80 29.95
C GLN A 17 -6.48 -23.55 29.65
N ALA A 18 -5.92 -24.18 28.62
CA ALA A 18 -4.54 -23.93 28.18
C ALA A 18 -4.36 -22.49 27.63
N LEU A 19 -5.29 -22.03 26.79
CA LEU A 19 -5.32 -20.65 26.28
C LEU A 19 -5.47 -19.64 27.42
N GLN A 20 -6.28 -19.92 28.43
CA GLN A 20 -6.50 -19.03 29.57
C GLN A 20 -5.28 -18.96 30.51
N ILE A 21 -4.51 -20.06 30.65
CA ILE A 21 -3.20 -20.05 31.32
C ILE A 21 -2.22 -19.19 30.54
N LEU A 22 -2.05 -19.43 29.23
CA LEU A 22 -1.14 -18.65 28.36
C LEU A 22 -1.47 -17.14 28.34
N CYS A 23 -2.75 -16.78 28.40
CA CYS A 23 -3.18 -15.37 28.44
C CYS A 23 -2.98 -14.69 29.80
N THR A 24 -2.73 -15.44 30.89
CA THR A 24 -2.61 -14.87 32.25
C THR A 24 -1.18 -14.89 32.80
N THR A 25 -0.32 -15.80 32.36
CA THR A 25 1.09 -15.88 32.80
C THR A 25 2.01 -14.90 32.06
N ARG A 26 1.91 -13.60 32.38
CA ARG A 26 2.73 -12.53 31.77
C ARG A 26 4.22 -12.51 32.21
N SER A 27 4.78 -13.66 32.57
CA SER A 27 6.20 -13.87 32.91
C SER A 27 6.63 -15.26 32.43
N ARG A 28 7.78 -15.37 31.76
CA ARG A 28 8.19 -16.57 31.00
C ARG A 28 8.91 -17.66 31.81
N ASP A 29 9.22 -17.42 33.08
CA ASP A 29 10.11 -18.27 33.89
C ASP A 29 9.35 -19.18 34.89
N GLN A 30 8.43 -20.04 34.42
CA GLN A 30 7.81 -21.08 35.26
C GLN A 30 7.77 -22.45 34.56
N PRO A 31 8.48 -23.48 35.09
CA PRO A 31 8.49 -24.85 34.52
C PRO A 31 7.10 -25.52 34.43
N GLU A 32 6.15 -25.09 35.26
CA GLU A 32 4.79 -25.65 35.32
C GLU A 32 4.01 -25.39 34.02
N ALA A 33 4.24 -24.26 33.34
CA ALA A 33 3.62 -23.97 32.05
C ALA A 33 4.10 -24.95 30.96
N ASN A 34 5.41 -25.24 30.92
CA ASN A 34 5.98 -26.18 29.97
C ASN A 34 5.50 -27.62 30.21
N ALA A 35 5.32 -28.01 31.48
CA ALA A 35 4.77 -29.33 31.82
C ALA A 35 3.31 -29.50 31.36
N VAL A 36 2.48 -28.45 31.45
CA VAL A 36 1.11 -28.46 30.93
C VAL A 36 1.10 -28.57 29.39
N ILE A 37 2.00 -27.88 28.70
CA ILE A 37 2.13 -27.94 27.24
C ILE A 37 2.58 -29.35 26.79
N GLU A 38 3.64 -29.92 27.39
CA GLU A 38 4.09 -31.29 27.11
C GLU A 38 2.97 -32.32 27.34
N GLN A 39 2.18 -32.16 28.41
CA GLN A 39 1.07 -33.07 28.72
C GLN A 39 -0.10 -32.94 27.72
N TRP A 40 -0.40 -31.73 27.24
CA TRP A 40 -1.39 -31.54 26.17
C TRP A 40 -0.93 -32.18 24.85
N LEU A 41 0.31 -31.91 24.43
CA LEU A 41 0.94 -32.47 23.22
C LEU A 41 0.96 -34.00 23.21
N ALA A 42 1.08 -34.65 24.37
CA ALA A 42 1.01 -36.11 24.50
C ALA A 42 -0.41 -36.71 24.32
N THR A 43 -1.44 -35.87 24.17
CA THR A 43 -2.85 -36.28 24.08
C THR A 43 -3.63 -35.69 22.89
N ALA A 44 -3.03 -34.75 22.16
CA ALA A 44 -3.58 -34.13 20.95
C ALA A 44 -3.80 -35.16 19.82
N ASP A 45 -4.84 -34.94 19.00
CA ASP A 45 -5.07 -35.70 17.77
C ASP A 45 -4.44 -35.02 16.54
N SER A 46 -4.68 -35.57 15.35
CA SER A 46 -4.02 -35.12 14.11
C SER A 46 -4.43 -33.74 13.61
N GLU A 47 -5.55 -33.15 14.06
CA GLU A 47 -5.90 -31.76 13.71
C GLU A 47 -5.29 -30.78 14.73
N ASP A 48 -5.29 -31.12 16.03
CA ASP A 48 -4.56 -30.36 17.06
C ASP A 48 -3.03 -30.37 16.83
N GLN A 49 -2.50 -31.41 16.16
CA GLN A 49 -1.07 -31.54 15.86
C GLN A 49 -0.53 -30.43 14.92
N GLU A 50 -1.35 -29.90 14.00
CA GLU A 50 -0.93 -28.80 13.11
C GLU A 50 -0.85 -27.47 13.88
N ALA A 51 -1.78 -27.22 14.81
CA ALA A 51 -1.74 -26.08 15.71
C ALA A 51 -0.57 -26.16 16.71
N ALA A 52 -0.22 -27.37 17.16
CA ALA A 52 0.96 -27.62 17.97
C ALA A 52 2.27 -27.28 17.24
N ASP A 53 2.43 -27.70 15.99
CA ASP A 53 3.61 -27.34 15.18
C ASP A 53 3.63 -25.84 14.81
N GLU A 54 2.48 -25.18 14.62
CA GLU A 54 2.40 -23.71 14.45
C GLU A 54 2.85 -22.96 15.73
N LEU A 55 2.56 -23.49 16.92
CA LEU A 55 3.06 -22.97 18.21
C LEU A 55 4.56 -23.23 18.40
N LEU A 56 5.04 -24.46 18.13
CA LEU A 56 6.46 -24.82 18.23
C LEU A 56 7.35 -24.09 17.19
N GLY A 57 6.74 -23.58 16.11
CA GLY A 57 7.38 -22.71 15.12
C GLY A 57 7.56 -21.25 15.58
N GLN A 58 6.94 -20.83 16.69
CA GLN A 58 7.02 -19.48 17.24
C GLN A 58 8.03 -19.34 18.40
N LEU A 59 8.72 -20.42 18.77
CA LEU A 59 9.76 -20.41 19.80
C LEU A 59 11.13 -20.00 19.21
N PRO A 60 11.95 -19.21 19.93
CA PRO A 60 13.32 -18.89 19.51
C PRO A 60 14.19 -20.14 19.28
N LEU A 61 15.09 -20.08 18.30
CA LEU A 61 15.82 -21.25 17.78
C LEU A 61 16.85 -21.87 18.74
N ASP A 62 17.28 -21.16 19.79
CA ASP A 62 18.46 -21.55 20.58
C ASP A 62 18.29 -22.81 21.45
N ASP A 63 17.06 -23.19 21.82
CA ASP A 63 16.82 -24.32 22.73
C ASP A 63 16.75 -25.70 22.02
N ARG A 64 16.91 -25.75 20.69
CA ARG A 64 16.93 -27.03 19.93
C ARG A 64 18.26 -27.77 20.02
N ARG A 65 18.76 -28.06 21.24
CA ARG A 65 19.96 -28.89 21.50
C ARG A 65 19.74 -29.98 22.57
N GLY A 66 18.72 -30.83 22.35
CA GLY A 66 18.25 -31.83 23.32
C GLY A 66 18.42 -33.32 22.98
N ARG A 67 19.27 -33.74 22.02
CA ARG A 67 19.58 -35.17 21.79
C ARG A 67 21.05 -35.44 21.44
N PRO A 68 21.73 -36.39 22.12
CA PRO A 68 23.09 -36.78 21.77
C PRO A 68 23.12 -37.75 20.57
N ARG A 69 24.19 -37.65 19.78
CA ARG A 69 24.70 -38.74 18.94
C ARG A 69 26.22 -38.75 19.03
N ASP A 70 26.77 -39.83 19.58
CA ASP A 70 28.21 -40.06 19.60
C ASP A 70 28.74 -40.25 18.18
N TYR A 71 29.89 -39.63 17.87
CA TYR A 71 30.94 -40.21 17.03
C TYR A 71 32.27 -39.49 17.31
N ALA A 72 33.39 -40.23 17.28
CA ALA A 72 34.69 -39.75 17.73
C ALA A 72 35.77 -39.78 16.64
N SER A 73 36.48 -38.65 16.46
CA SER A 73 37.77 -38.51 15.75
C SER A 73 38.28 -37.07 15.96
N THR A 74 39.29 -36.77 16.78
CA THR A 74 40.76 -36.89 16.63
C THR A 74 41.48 -35.80 15.81
N GLU A 75 42.57 -35.28 16.41
CA GLU A 75 43.65 -34.41 15.85
C GLU A 75 43.30 -32.90 15.66
N ARG A 76 44.00 -31.93 16.30
CA ARG A 76 45.35 -31.33 16.03
C ARG A 76 45.38 -30.52 14.72
N THR A 77 45.99 -29.33 14.57
CA THR A 77 46.86 -28.41 15.38
C THR A 77 46.95 -27.04 14.64
N ALA A 78 47.48 -25.89 15.11
CA ALA A 78 48.13 -25.37 16.34
C ALA A 78 48.14 -23.81 16.30
N THR A 79 48.79 -23.14 17.27
CA THR A 79 49.24 -21.70 17.30
C THR A 79 48.16 -20.61 17.21
N ARG A 80 47.97 -19.67 18.16
CA ARG A 80 48.89 -18.75 18.90
C ARG A 80 49.44 -17.58 18.05
N ALA A 81 48.74 -16.44 18.07
CA ALA A 81 49.32 -15.11 17.89
C ALA A 81 48.49 -14.00 18.57
N GLN A 82 49.15 -13.19 19.40
CA GLN A 82 48.78 -11.89 19.97
C GLN A 82 50.11 -11.21 20.38
N PRO A 83 50.21 -9.89 20.60
CA PRO A 83 49.12 -8.93 20.85
C PRO A 83 48.96 -7.86 19.76
N ALA A 84 48.08 -6.89 20.02
CA ALA A 84 48.03 -5.62 19.30
C ALA A 84 49.02 -4.60 19.91
N GLU A 85 49.46 -3.65 19.10
CA GLU A 85 50.01 -2.37 19.56
C GLU A 85 49.19 -1.21 19.00
N HIS A 86 49.35 -0.03 19.58
CA HIS A 86 48.49 1.14 19.48
C HIS A 86 49.40 2.37 19.42
N ILE A 87 49.10 3.37 18.56
CA ILE A 87 49.44 4.81 18.66
C ILE A 87 49.18 5.50 17.30
N ASP A 88 48.10 6.30 17.28
CA ASP A 88 47.97 7.72 16.90
C ASP A 88 48.47 8.35 15.56
N GLU A 89 47.62 9.30 15.14
CA GLU A 89 47.88 10.65 14.60
C GLU A 89 48.03 10.99 13.09
N GLU A 90 47.09 11.85 12.67
CA GLU A 90 47.20 13.05 11.80
C GLU A 90 47.20 12.98 10.25
N PRO A 91 46.64 14.01 9.53
CA PRO A 91 46.28 13.93 8.11
C PRO A 91 47.18 14.75 7.14
N GLY A 92 47.32 14.30 5.87
CA GLY A 92 48.27 14.91 4.92
C GLY A 92 47.98 14.88 3.41
N ARG A 93 47.12 15.79 2.92
CA ARG A 93 47.18 16.53 1.62
C ARG A 93 47.65 15.84 0.29
N ARG A 94 46.75 15.87 -0.70
CA ARG A 94 46.94 16.26 -2.14
C ARG A 94 48.02 15.60 -3.02
N ARG A 95 47.56 14.89 -4.06
CA ARG A 95 47.90 14.98 -5.53
C ARG A 95 46.88 14.10 -6.27
N VAL A 96 46.30 14.39 -7.45
CA VAL A 96 46.68 15.20 -8.63
C VAL A 96 47.79 14.59 -9.48
N ARG A 97 47.36 13.71 -10.39
CA ARG A 97 47.84 13.37 -11.75
C ARG A 97 47.02 12.15 -12.20
N ASP A 98 46.69 11.82 -13.44
CA ASP A 98 46.75 12.39 -14.80
C ASP A 98 46.87 11.14 -15.70
N GLU A 99 46.00 11.02 -16.70
CA GLU A 99 46.12 10.25 -17.96
C GLU A 99 46.57 8.76 -17.98
N GLY A 100 45.84 7.94 -18.74
CA GLY A 100 46.12 6.50 -18.90
C GLY A 100 45.37 5.83 -20.06
N VAL A 101 45.47 6.38 -21.28
CA VAL A 101 44.79 5.84 -22.46
C VAL A 101 45.42 4.52 -22.94
N VAL A 102 44.63 3.44 -22.98
CA VAL A 102 44.91 2.25 -23.81
C VAL A 102 43.61 1.72 -24.42
N ALA A 103 43.48 1.78 -25.75
CA ALA A 103 42.45 1.07 -26.50
C ALA A 103 42.95 -0.31 -26.95
N ARG A 104 42.05 -1.30 -27.04
CA ARG A 104 42.27 -2.54 -27.80
C ARG A 104 41.02 -3.00 -28.53
N THR A 105 41.21 -3.68 -29.66
CA THR A 105 40.19 -3.98 -30.66
C THR A 105 40.12 -5.48 -30.95
N ALA A 106 38.91 -6.03 -31.02
CA ALA A 106 38.51 -7.25 -31.73
C ALA A 106 36.98 -7.13 -31.93
N GLN A 107 36.32 -7.21 -33.10
CA GLN A 107 36.49 -7.90 -34.40
C GLN A 107 36.16 -9.40 -34.43
N SER A 108 35.40 -9.78 -35.49
CA SER A 108 34.84 -11.10 -35.82
C SER A 108 33.72 -11.59 -34.88
N SER A 109 32.62 -12.23 -35.30
CA SER A 109 32.09 -12.59 -36.65
C SER A 109 30.56 -12.74 -36.49
N ALA A 110 29.68 -12.27 -37.38
CA ALA A 110 29.48 -12.59 -38.80
C ALA A 110 28.91 -14.01 -39.06
N THR A 111 27.57 -14.10 -39.20
CA THR A 111 26.84 -15.22 -39.83
C THR A 111 25.53 -14.72 -40.45
N ASP A 112 25.35 -14.94 -41.76
CA ASP A 112 24.14 -14.60 -42.51
C ASP A 112 23.02 -15.64 -42.37
N ALA A 113 21.75 -15.19 -42.35
CA ALA A 113 20.59 -16.07 -42.53
C ALA A 113 19.35 -15.35 -43.12
N ARG A 114 19.31 -15.26 -44.46
CA ARG A 114 18.14 -15.15 -45.35
C ARG A 114 16.95 -14.25 -44.99
N GLN A 115 16.73 -13.28 -45.88
CA GLN A 115 15.45 -12.58 -46.09
C GLN A 115 14.30 -13.53 -46.45
N GLN A 116 13.08 -13.17 -46.05
CA GLN A 116 11.87 -13.36 -46.87
C GLN A 116 11.13 -12.02 -46.95
N GLN A 117 11.09 -11.40 -48.13
CA GLN A 117 10.30 -10.20 -48.37
C GLN A 117 8.84 -10.59 -48.68
N LYS A 118 7.90 -9.92 -48.02
CA LYS A 118 6.46 -10.02 -48.29
C LYS A 118 6.00 -8.67 -48.86
N PRO A 119 5.21 -8.61 -49.95
CA PRO A 119 4.93 -7.36 -50.64
C PRO A 119 4.09 -6.40 -49.78
N ALA A 120 4.47 -5.12 -49.78
CA ALA A 120 3.77 -4.08 -49.05
C ALA A 120 2.56 -3.55 -49.84
N THR A 121 1.35 -3.87 -49.37
CA THR A 121 0.14 -3.12 -49.75
C THR A 121 0.13 -1.78 -49.01
N GLY A 122 0.51 -0.71 -49.70
CA GLY A 122 0.59 0.64 -49.14
C GLY A 122 -0.78 1.24 -48.82
N GLY A 123 -1.34 0.89 -47.66
CA GLY A 123 -2.43 1.65 -47.04
C GLY A 123 -1.86 2.91 -46.41
N SER A 124 -2.01 4.06 -47.06
CA SER A 124 -1.56 5.35 -46.51
C SER A 124 -2.46 5.78 -45.36
N GLN A 125 -2.18 5.28 -44.15
CA GLN A 125 -2.66 5.92 -42.92
C GLN A 125 -2.02 7.30 -42.84
N ALA A 126 -2.75 8.32 -43.28
CA ALA A 126 -2.41 9.70 -42.98
C ALA A 126 -2.45 9.84 -41.45
N SER A 127 -1.29 10.06 -40.84
CA SER A 127 -1.19 10.42 -39.43
C SER A 127 -1.98 11.72 -39.25
N GLN A 128 -3.19 11.61 -38.70
CA GLN A 128 -3.95 12.79 -38.32
C GLN A 128 -3.14 13.52 -37.27
N ILE A 129 -2.68 14.72 -37.63
CA ILE A 129 -2.02 15.64 -36.72
C ILE A 129 -3.14 16.21 -35.83
N PHE A 130 -3.51 15.43 -34.82
CA PHE A 130 -4.38 15.86 -33.73
C PHE A 130 -3.78 17.15 -33.15
N GLN A 131 -4.57 18.23 -33.12
CA GLN A 131 -4.09 19.48 -32.60
C GLN A 131 -4.29 19.49 -31.07
N PRO A 132 -3.29 19.86 -30.26
CA PRO A 132 -3.42 19.88 -28.81
C PRO A 132 -4.57 20.76 -28.29
N VAL A 133 -5.05 21.70 -29.10
CA VAL A 133 -6.19 22.57 -28.82
C VAL A 133 -7.51 21.78 -28.71
N ASP A 134 -7.70 20.77 -29.57
CA ASP A 134 -8.94 19.99 -29.63
C ASP A 134 -9.05 19.07 -28.39
N GLU A 135 -7.96 18.37 -28.04
CA GLU A 135 -7.87 17.53 -26.82
C GLU A 135 -8.16 18.32 -25.54
N VAL A 136 -7.70 19.57 -25.45
CA VAL A 136 -7.95 20.43 -24.28
C VAL A 136 -9.40 20.92 -24.25
N GLN A 137 -10.05 21.19 -25.39
CA GLN A 137 -11.46 21.55 -25.43
C GLN A 137 -12.38 20.39 -25.03
N ASP A 138 -12.11 19.18 -25.53
CA ASP A 138 -12.85 17.97 -25.12
C ASP A 138 -12.64 17.67 -23.63
N LEU A 139 -11.42 17.82 -23.11
CA LEU A 139 -11.12 17.71 -21.68
C LEU A 139 -11.86 18.77 -20.85
N LEU A 140 -11.90 20.02 -21.28
CA LEU A 140 -12.63 21.10 -20.60
C LEU A 140 -14.15 20.85 -20.59
N ALA A 141 -14.71 20.29 -21.66
CA ALA A 141 -16.11 19.87 -21.71
C ALA A 141 -16.39 18.72 -20.73
N ASP A 142 -15.53 17.71 -20.70
CA ASP A 142 -15.62 16.57 -19.78
C ASP A 142 -15.45 16.95 -18.31
N LEU A 143 -14.51 17.85 -17.99
CA LEU A 143 -14.24 18.32 -16.64
C LEU A 143 -15.24 19.36 -16.14
N ASN A 144 -15.95 20.05 -17.02
CA ASN A 144 -17.09 20.91 -16.64
C ASN A 144 -18.44 20.18 -16.67
N ALA A 145 -18.52 18.93 -17.13
CA ALA A 145 -19.74 18.14 -17.05
C ALA A 145 -20.21 17.99 -15.58
N LEU A 146 -21.44 18.44 -15.33
CA LEU A 146 -22.15 18.31 -14.07
C LEU A 146 -23.30 17.32 -14.26
N LEU A 147 -23.56 16.49 -13.24
CA LEU A 147 -24.73 15.61 -13.19
C LEU A 147 -25.77 16.20 -12.23
N PRO A 148 -26.71 17.04 -12.70
CA PRO A 148 -27.84 17.44 -11.86
C PRO A 148 -28.56 16.17 -11.36
N ASP A 149 -29.12 16.27 -10.15
CA ASP A 149 -29.80 15.19 -9.43
C ASP A 149 -28.89 13.99 -9.00
N ALA A 150 -27.57 14.05 -9.22
CA ALA A 150 -26.64 13.04 -8.69
C ALA A 150 -26.38 13.21 -7.18
N SER A 151 -26.18 12.10 -6.47
CA SER A 151 -25.62 12.11 -5.12
C SER A 151 -24.19 12.67 -5.13
N PRO A 152 -23.66 13.17 -3.99
CA PRO A 152 -22.26 13.57 -3.88
C PRO A 152 -21.29 12.44 -4.27
N LEU A 153 -21.62 11.19 -3.88
CA LEU A 153 -20.84 10.01 -4.22
C LEU A 153 -20.85 9.67 -5.73
N ARG A 154 -22.00 9.76 -6.42
CA ARG A 154 -22.06 9.59 -7.88
C ARG A 154 -21.40 10.73 -8.63
N MET A 155 -21.56 11.95 -8.14
CA MET A 155 -20.88 13.11 -8.72
C MET A 155 -19.35 12.97 -8.57
N LEU A 156 -18.86 12.46 -7.43
CA LEU A 156 -17.43 12.20 -7.22
C LEU A 156 -16.92 11.08 -8.12
N GLN A 157 -17.68 10.00 -8.29
CA GLN A 157 -17.38 8.97 -9.28
C GLN A 157 -17.21 9.57 -10.69
N HIS A 158 -18.18 10.38 -11.12
CA HIS A 158 -18.18 11.03 -12.43
C HIS A 158 -17.00 11.99 -12.61
N ARG A 159 -16.67 12.81 -11.60
CA ARG A 159 -15.50 13.70 -11.64
C ARG A 159 -14.21 12.92 -11.82
N VAL A 160 -14.00 11.84 -11.06
CA VAL A 160 -12.78 11.02 -11.15
C VAL A 160 -12.69 10.34 -12.52
N GLU A 161 -13.81 9.84 -13.06
CA GLU A 161 -13.86 9.22 -14.39
C GLU A 161 -13.61 10.24 -15.52
N ALA A 162 -14.04 11.50 -15.37
CA ALA A 162 -13.86 12.55 -16.36
C ALA A 162 -12.37 12.88 -16.65
N PHE A 163 -11.49 12.84 -15.64
CA PHE A 163 -10.05 13.08 -15.81
C PHE A 163 -9.41 12.13 -16.85
N PHE A 164 -9.87 10.88 -16.92
CA PHE A 164 -9.21 9.82 -17.69
C PHE A 164 -9.87 9.52 -19.04
N LYS A 165 -10.98 10.18 -19.39
CA LYS A 165 -11.64 10.01 -20.70
C LYS A 165 -10.70 10.30 -21.87
N GLN A 166 -9.91 11.37 -21.74
CA GLN A 166 -8.89 11.79 -22.72
C GLN A 166 -7.50 11.18 -22.44
N GLY A 167 -7.45 10.08 -21.67
CA GLY A 167 -6.24 9.35 -21.34
C GLY A 167 -5.40 9.94 -20.21
N THR A 168 -4.39 9.19 -19.78
CA THR A 168 -3.50 9.51 -18.65
C THR A 168 -2.72 10.81 -18.83
N ARG A 169 -2.31 11.15 -20.05
CA ARG A 169 -1.60 12.41 -20.36
C ARG A 169 -2.44 13.63 -19.97
N MET A 170 -3.71 13.64 -20.37
CA MET A 170 -4.65 14.72 -20.05
C MET A 170 -5.07 14.72 -18.59
N ALA A 171 -5.23 13.54 -17.97
CA ALA A 171 -5.42 13.43 -16.53
C ALA A 171 -4.27 14.08 -15.74
N SER A 172 -3.01 13.84 -16.13
CA SER A 172 -1.83 14.44 -15.50
C SER A 172 -1.73 15.96 -15.73
N PHE A 173 -2.12 16.44 -16.91
CA PHE A 173 -2.17 17.88 -17.22
C PHE A 173 -3.21 18.61 -16.34
N ALA A 174 -4.44 18.10 -16.27
CA ALA A 174 -5.49 18.65 -15.43
C ALA A 174 -5.17 18.54 -13.93
N PHE A 175 -4.56 17.42 -13.50
CA PHE A 175 -4.14 17.25 -12.11
C PHE A 175 -3.04 18.25 -11.71
N ALA A 176 -2.06 18.53 -12.58
CA ALA A 176 -1.02 19.52 -12.28
C ALA A 176 -1.59 20.93 -12.05
N ALA A 177 -2.59 21.34 -12.85
CA ALA A 177 -3.29 22.61 -12.66
C ALA A 177 -4.08 22.63 -11.33
N LEU A 178 -4.81 21.56 -11.02
CA LEU A 178 -5.55 21.41 -9.77
C LEU A 178 -4.63 21.39 -8.54
N GLU A 179 -3.50 20.69 -8.62
CA GLU A 179 -2.51 20.58 -7.55
C GLU A 179 -1.92 21.95 -7.21
N ASN A 180 -1.54 22.75 -8.20
CA ASN A 180 -1.03 24.11 -7.98
C ASN A 180 -2.06 25.00 -7.25
N VAL A 181 -3.29 25.10 -7.76
CA VAL A 181 -4.34 25.95 -7.14
C VAL A 181 -4.67 25.46 -5.72
N ALA A 182 -4.68 24.14 -5.50
CA ALA A 182 -4.93 23.55 -4.19
C ALA A 182 -3.76 23.71 -3.19
N MET A 183 -2.51 23.79 -3.67
CA MET A 183 -1.34 24.09 -2.85
C MET A 183 -1.23 25.58 -2.48
N GLU A 184 -1.62 26.49 -3.38
CA GLU A 184 -1.60 27.93 -3.10
C GLU A 184 -2.60 28.32 -2.01
N GLY A 185 -3.79 27.69 -2.00
CA GLY A 185 -4.83 27.96 -1.00
C GLY A 185 -5.50 29.34 -1.12
N ILE A 186 -5.11 30.14 -2.12
CA ILE A 186 -5.65 31.49 -2.39
C ILE A 186 -6.93 31.35 -3.24
N TYR A 187 -7.99 30.78 -2.64
CA TYR A 187 -9.30 30.78 -3.25
C TYR A 187 -10.00 32.11 -2.97
N GLU A 188 -10.53 32.79 -3.99
CA GLU A 188 -11.41 33.94 -3.77
C GLU A 188 -12.66 33.49 -3.00
N LEU A 189 -12.73 33.78 -1.70
CA LEU A 189 -13.79 33.28 -0.81
C LEU A 189 -15.20 33.63 -1.30
N ASN A 190 -15.34 34.78 -1.99
CA ASN A 190 -16.60 35.28 -2.54
C ASN A 190 -17.05 34.57 -3.83
N GLU A 191 -16.20 33.80 -4.51
CA GLU A 191 -16.59 33.06 -5.71
C GLU A 191 -17.20 31.70 -5.37
N GLU A 192 -18.36 31.41 -5.97
CA GLU A 192 -19.12 30.16 -5.79
C GLU A 192 -18.31 28.91 -6.21
N ARG A 193 -17.40 29.06 -7.18
CA ARG A 193 -16.58 27.98 -7.73
C ARG A 193 -15.11 28.42 -7.81
N VAL A 194 -14.20 27.48 -7.53
CA VAL A 194 -12.76 27.64 -7.71
C VAL A 194 -12.44 27.51 -9.19
N LYS A 195 -11.85 28.55 -9.79
CA LYS A 195 -11.35 28.49 -11.17
C LYS A 195 -10.07 27.66 -11.22
N ILE A 196 -9.97 26.75 -12.18
CA ILE A 196 -8.74 26.03 -12.54
C ILE A 196 -8.41 26.36 -14.00
N GLU A 197 -7.39 27.18 -14.21
CA GLU A 197 -6.96 27.58 -15.56
C GLU A 197 -6.09 26.48 -16.19
N LEU A 198 -6.55 25.88 -17.28
CA LEU A 198 -5.75 24.95 -18.09
C LEU A 198 -4.91 25.74 -19.09
N SER A 199 -3.77 26.25 -18.61
CA SER A 199 -2.85 27.08 -19.40
C SER A 199 -2.59 26.49 -20.80
N THR A 200 -2.95 27.25 -21.83
CA THR A 200 -2.89 26.87 -23.25
C THR A 200 -1.47 26.79 -23.83
N THR A 201 -0.45 27.03 -23.01
CA THR A 201 0.94 26.62 -23.29
C THR A 201 0.98 25.11 -23.54
N GLU A 202 1.61 24.68 -24.63
CA GLU A 202 1.56 23.29 -25.12
C GLU A 202 1.73 22.24 -24.01
N PRO A 203 0.82 21.24 -23.90
CA PRO A 203 0.95 20.16 -22.94
C PRO A 203 2.32 19.49 -23.06
N LYS A 204 3.06 19.46 -21.95
CA LYS A 204 4.42 18.93 -21.89
C LYS A 204 4.53 17.52 -22.50
N PRO A 205 5.71 17.12 -23.00
CA PRO A 205 5.93 15.77 -23.49
C PRO A 205 5.46 14.72 -22.48
N GLU A 206 4.76 13.69 -22.94
CA GLU A 206 4.11 12.69 -22.08
C GLU A 206 5.07 12.05 -21.06
N SER A 207 6.34 11.89 -21.44
CA SER A 207 7.42 11.41 -20.58
C SER A 207 7.69 12.27 -19.34
N GLU A 208 7.38 13.57 -19.36
CA GLU A 208 7.48 14.44 -18.18
C GLU A 208 6.27 14.26 -17.26
N TYR A 209 5.05 14.19 -17.82
CA TYR A 209 3.84 13.92 -17.05
C TYR A 209 3.85 12.54 -16.41
N ILE A 210 4.24 11.48 -17.13
CA ILE A 210 4.36 10.11 -16.58
C ILE A 210 5.37 10.05 -15.43
N LYS A 211 6.46 10.84 -15.51
CA LYS A 211 7.50 10.88 -14.48
C LYS A 211 7.02 11.58 -13.20
N ASN A 212 6.30 12.70 -13.34
CA ASN A 212 5.88 13.52 -12.20
C ASN A 212 4.55 13.03 -11.60
N TYR A 213 3.64 12.56 -12.45
CA TYR A 213 2.29 12.10 -12.12
C TYR A 213 2.03 10.66 -12.58
N PRO A 214 2.79 9.67 -12.07
CA PRO A 214 2.59 8.26 -12.42
C PRO A 214 1.27 7.76 -11.82
N TRP A 215 0.24 7.58 -12.64
CA TRP A 215 -1.09 7.10 -12.21
C TRP A 215 -1.14 5.66 -11.66
N THR A 216 0.00 4.95 -11.65
CA THR A 216 0.20 3.75 -10.83
C THR A 216 0.29 4.07 -9.34
N SER A 217 0.69 5.28 -8.94
CA SER A 217 0.87 5.70 -7.55
C SER A 217 -0.46 5.73 -6.79
N CYS A 218 -0.60 4.86 -5.80
CA CYS A 218 -1.73 4.83 -4.87
C CYS A 218 -1.95 6.17 -4.16
N LYS A 219 -0.86 6.87 -3.79
CA LYS A 219 -0.89 8.18 -3.12
C LYS A 219 -1.44 9.28 -4.03
N LEU A 220 -1.02 9.30 -5.31
CA LEU A 220 -1.52 10.25 -6.32
C LEU A 220 -3.02 10.01 -6.62
N ALA A 221 -3.39 8.74 -6.82
CA ALA A 221 -4.78 8.34 -7.03
C ALA A 221 -5.69 8.75 -5.85
N ALA A 222 -5.22 8.55 -4.61
CA ALA A 222 -5.94 8.99 -3.42
C ALA A 222 -6.06 10.52 -3.35
N THR A 223 -4.96 11.24 -3.58
CA THR A 223 -4.92 12.72 -3.54
C THR A 223 -5.93 13.35 -4.50
N LEU A 224 -6.02 12.87 -5.75
CA LEU A 224 -7.05 13.31 -6.72
C LEU A 224 -8.47 13.20 -6.13
N VAL A 225 -8.84 12.04 -5.59
CA VAL A 225 -10.19 11.81 -5.06
C VAL A 225 -10.44 12.69 -3.82
N MET A 226 -9.44 12.88 -2.96
CA MET A 226 -9.61 13.71 -1.74
C MET A 226 -9.71 15.20 -2.05
N ILE A 227 -8.97 15.75 -3.02
CA ILE A 227 -9.15 17.15 -3.46
C ILE A 227 -10.54 17.34 -4.06
N LEU A 228 -11.01 16.39 -4.89
CA LEU A 228 -12.34 16.45 -5.48
C LEU A 228 -13.45 16.37 -4.42
N ALA A 229 -13.27 15.58 -3.37
CA ALA A 229 -14.25 15.37 -2.30
C ALA A 229 -14.23 16.41 -1.16
N ALA A 230 -13.12 17.14 -0.95
CA ALA A 230 -13.01 18.12 0.13
C ALA A 230 -13.87 19.36 -0.12
N SER A 231 -14.16 20.16 0.91
CA SER A 231 -14.65 21.52 0.70
C SER A 231 -13.57 22.39 0.03
N LYS A 232 -13.95 23.59 -0.40
CA LYS A 232 -13.04 24.61 -0.96
C LYS A 232 -11.84 24.87 -0.04
N GLU A 233 -12.09 24.97 1.26
CA GLU A 233 -11.09 25.20 2.30
C GLU A 233 -10.23 23.94 2.56
N GLY A 234 -10.85 22.75 2.50
CA GLY A 234 -10.19 21.47 2.76
C GLY A 234 -9.26 20.96 1.64
N MET A 235 -9.26 21.59 0.46
CA MET A 235 -8.41 21.19 -0.68
C MET A 235 -6.91 21.17 -0.34
N TYR A 236 -6.43 22.13 0.46
CA TYR A 236 -5.03 22.20 0.86
C TYR A 236 -4.64 21.04 1.80
N ASP A 237 -5.46 20.76 2.82
CA ASP A 237 -5.21 19.68 3.77
C ASP A 237 -5.33 18.30 3.11
N ALA A 238 -6.18 18.15 2.08
CA ALA A 238 -6.26 16.95 1.26
C ALA A 238 -4.91 16.62 0.59
N ILE A 239 -4.26 17.59 -0.08
CA ILE A 239 -2.90 17.42 -0.63
C ILE A 239 -1.88 17.16 0.46
N LYS A 240 -1.88 18.03 1.49
CA LYS A 240 -0.92 17.95 2.59
C LYS A 240 -0.90 16.55 3.18
N SER A 241 -2.05 15.91 3.37
CA SER A 241 -2.21 14.58 3.98
C SER A 241 -1.40 13.44 3.32
N GLN A 242 -0.94 13.59 2.07
CA GLN A 242 -0.10 12.62 1.35
C GLN A 242 1.30 13.15 0.98
N SER A 243 1.60 14.42 1.28
CA SER A 243 2.85 15.07 0.89
C SER A 243 3.89 15.02 2.02
N ARG A 244 5.02 14.33 1.78
CA ARG A 244 6.19 14.35 2.69
C ARG A 244 6.77 15.77 2.79
N HIS A 245 6.81 16.52 1.68
CA HIS A 245 7.35 17.89 1.64
C HIS A 245 6.49 18.92 2.42
N MET A 246 5.20 18.64 2.63
CA MET A 246 4.28 19.49 3.41
C MET A 246 4.05 18.97 4.85
N GLY A 247 4.83 17.98 5.30
CA GLY A 247 4.75 17.43 6.64
C GLY A 247 3.44 16.68 6.96
N GLY A 248 2.86 15.99 5.97
CA GLY A 248 1.66 15.16 6.18
C GLY A 248 1.87 13.65 6.01
N MET A 249 3.09 13.19 5.72
CA MET A 249 3.49 11.80 5.97
C MET A 249 3.86 11.64 7.45
N PRO A 250 3.51 10.52 8.12
CA PRO A 250 3.85 10.30 9.51
C PRO A 250 5.34 9.98 9.67
N GLU A 251 5.92 10.41 10.78
CA GLU A 251 7.21 9.94 11.28
C GLU A 251 7.02 8.72 12.20
N LEU A 252 8.09 7.96 12.46
CA LEU A 252 8.04 6.82 13.39
C LEU A 252 7.61 7.22 14.81
N LYS A 253 7.92 8.45 15.22
CA LYS A 253 7.42 9.03 16.47
C LYS A 253 5.89 9.12 16.47
N ASP A 254 5.29 9.65 15.40
CA ASP A 254 3.83 9.74 15.27
C ASP A 254 3.18 8.36 15.28
N ILE A 255 3.80 7.37 14.63
CA ILE A 255 3.35 5.97 14.57
C ILE A 255 3.38 5.34 15.97
N ARG A 256 4.46 5.53 16.74
CA ARG A 256 4.62 5.01 18.11
C ARG A 256 3.73 5.74 19.14
N GLU A 257 3.42 7.02 18.93
CA GLU A 257 2.56 7.81 19.82
C GLU A 257 1.06 7.73 19.47
N THR A 258 0.70 7.37 18.24
CA THR A 258 -0.69 7.33 17.74
C THR A 258 -1.17 5.90 17.48
N PRO A 259 -2.17 5.38 18.21
CA PRO A 259 -2.73 4.06 17.94
C PRO A 259 -3.27 3.91 16.51
N SER A 260 -3.05 2.74 15.91
CA SER A 260 -3.56 2.38 14.58
C SER A 260 -5.09 2.53 14.50
N ALA A 261 -5.57 3.17 13.42
CA ALA A 261 -6.98 3.50 13.25
C ALA A 261 -7.81 2.29 12.78
N SER A 262 -8.93 2.04 13.46
CA SER A 262 -9.88 0.97 13.08
C SER A 262 -10.75 1.40 11.89
N PHE A 263 -10.59 0.72 10.75
CA PHE A 263 -11.36 1.02 9.54
C PHE A 263 -12.81 0.55 9.68
N ILE A 264 -13.05 -0.59 10.30
CA ILE A 264 -14.41 -1.11 10.57
C ILE A 264 -15.22 -0.18 11.48
N LYS A 265 -14.58 0.59 12.38
CA LYS A 265 -15.25 1.61 13.19
C LYS A 265 -15.74 2.78 12.33
N GLU A 266 -14.84 3.46 11.62
CA GLU A 266 -15.22 4.64 10.82
C GLU A 266 -16.12 4.25 9.63
N PHE A 267 -15.94 3.06 9.06
CA PHE A 267 -16.84 2.50 8.04
C PHE A 267 -18.27 2.33 8.58
N ARG A 268 -18.45 1.77 9.79
CA ARG A 268 -19.79 1.65 10.40
C ARG A 268 -20.40 3.03 10.64
N THR A 269 -19.65 3.99 11.15
CA THR A 269 -20.12 5.38 11.32
C THR A 269 -20.54 6.01 9.98
N ALA A 270 -19.76 5.83 8.92
CA ALA A 270 -20.06 6.32 7.58
C ALA A 270 -21.32 5.66 6.97
N ARG A 271 -21.44 4.33 7.09
CA ARG A 271 -22.60 3.54 6.66
C ARG A 271 -23.87 3.97 7.40
N ASP A 272 -23.79 4.13 8.71
CA ASP A 272 -24.96 4.44 9.55
C ASP A 272 -25.44 5.89 9.32
N ALA A 273 -24.54 6.81 8.95
CA ALA A 273 -24.88 8.15 8.48
C ALA A 273 -25.57 8.13 7.08
N ALA A 274 -24.99 7.40 6.12
CA ALA A 274 -25.55 7.22 4.77
C ALA A 274 -26.92 6.52 4.78
N LEU A 275 -27.13 5.55 5.67
CA LEU A 275 -28.41 4.87 5.88
C LEU A 275 -29.36 5.63 6.81
N GLY A 276 -28.88 6.65 7.52
CA GLY A 276 -29.64 7.49 8.46
C GLY A 276 -30.70 8.38 7.81
N LYS A 277 -31.13 9.42 8.54
CA LYS A 277 -32.13 10.40 8.06
C LYS A 277 -31.57 11.40 7.05
N GLU A 278 -30.32 11.81 7.25
CA GLU A 278 -29.67 12.89 6.51
C GLU A 278 -29.08 12.43 5.18
N LYS A 279 -28.90 11.11 4.98
CA LYS A 279 -28.42 10.51 3.72
C LYS A 279 -27.07 11.10 3.25
N SER A 280 -26.21 11.40 4.21
CA SER A 280 -24.92 12.06 3.98
C SER A 280 -23.91 11.13 3.31
N THR A 281 -22.97 11.73 2.57
CA THR A 281 -21.81 11.03 1.99
C THR A 281 -20.58 11.23 2.87
N THR A 282 -19.76 10.20 3.02
CA THR A 282 -18.48 10.26 3.74
C THR A 282 -17.38 9.68 2.85
N VAL A 283 -16.24 10.37 2.75
CA VAL A 283 -15.09 9.92 1.94
C VAL A 283 -13.88 9.73 2.85
N MET A 284 -13.29 8.54 2.81
CA MET A 284 -12.23 8.09 3.71
C MET A 284 -10.98 7.71 2.92
N GLN A 285 -9.89 8.45 3.11
CA GLN A 285 -8.56 8.01 2.67
C GLN A 285 -7.96 7.08 3.72
N VAL A 286 -7.81 5.80 3.37
CA VAL A 286 -7.18 4.78 4.22
C VAL A 286 -5.74 4.60 3.76
N THR A 287 -4.79 4.91 4.65
CA THR A 287 -3.36 4.66 4.49
C THR A 287 -3.00 3.43 5.31
N LEU A 288 -2.46 2.40 4.66
CA LEU A 288 -1.81 1.25 5.29
C LEU A 288 -0.30 1.41 5.13
N THR A 289 0.44 1.22 6.22
CA THR A 289 1.89 1.36 6.29
C THR A 289 2.46 0.22 7.11
N ASP A 290 3.56 -0.39 6.66
CA ASP A 290 4.38 -1.25 7.51
C ASP A 290 5.22 -0.39 8.48
N VAL A 291 5.17 -0.69 9.78
CA VAL A 291 5.96 0.02 10.80
C VAL A 291 7.43 -0.36 10.70
N CYS A 292 7.72 -1.63 10.42
CA CYS A 292 9.06 -2.19 10.53
C CYS A 292 10.07 -1.53 9.56
N ILE A 293 9.63 -1.01 8.41
CA ILE A 293 10.52 -0.26 7.50
C ILE A 293 11.07 1.04 8.13
N PHE A 294 10.30 1.69 9.00
CA PHE A 294 10.73 2.92 9.69
C PHE A 294 11.74 2.60 10.80
N GLU A 295 11.56 1.48 11.51
CA GLU A 295 12.52 1.02 12.53
C GLU A 295 13.84 0.59 11.86
N LEU A 296 13.75 -0.03 10.68
CA LEU A 296 14.89 -0.28 9.80
C LEU A 296 15.49 1.01 9.22
N GLU A 297 14.78 2.13 9.19
CA GLU A 297 15.32 3.45 8.81
C GLU A 297 16.14 4.07 9.95
N GLU A 298 15.67 3.98 11.21
CA GLU A 298 16.47 4.35 12.41
C GLU A 298 17.79 3.54 12.48
N LEU A 299 17.78 2.28 12.03
CA LEU A 299 18.96 1.40 11.97
C LEU A 299 19.80 1.56 10.69
N GLY A 300 19.37 2.35 9.71
CA GLY A 300 20.05 2.54 8.42
C GLY A 300 19.98 1.34 7.47
N GLN A 301 19.13 0.35 7.74
CA GLN A 301 18.99 -0.92 7.01
C GLN A 301 17.82 -0.96 6.01
N PHE A 302 16.91 0.02 6.03
CA PHE A 302 15.73 0.11 5.15
C PHE A 302 16.04 0.01 3.63
N GLN A 303 17.29 0.29 3.23
CA GLN A 303 17.71 0.17 1.83
C GLN A 303 17.72 -1.28 1.30
N GLU A 304 17.73 -2.28 2.18
CA GLU A 304 17.65 -3.69 1.81
C GLU A 304 16.20 -4.17 1.54
N TYR A 305 15.19 -3.44 2.04
CA TYR A 305 13.78 -3.87 2.08
C TYR A 305 12.82 -2.96 1.31
N PHE A 306 11.70 -3.51 0.83
CA PHE A 306 10.67 -2.74 0.14
C PHE A 306 9.85 -1.86 1.11
N GLU A 307 9.74 -0.57 0.81
CA GLU A 307 8.89 0.38 1.57
C GLU A 307 7.41 0.09 1.32
N PHE A 308 6.86 -0.84 2.09
CA PHE A 308 5.47 -1.24 1.96
C PHE A 308 4.52 -0.20 2.57
N SER A 309 3.92 0.60 1.69
CA SER A 309 2.79 1.47 2.02
C SER A 309 1.79 1.46 0.87
N HIS A 310 0.49 1.46 1.20
CA HIS A 310 -0.60 1.42 0.23
C HIS A 310 -1.74 2.34 0.67
N VAL A 311 -2.30 3.10 -0.27
CA VAL A 311 -3.34 4.10 0.01
C VAL A 311 -4.52 3.91 -0.93
N PHE A 312 -5.72 3.88 -0.39
CA PHE A 312 -6.96 3.81 -1.16
C PHE A 312 -8.01 4.74 -0.56
N VAL A 313 -8.99 5.14 -1.36
CA VAL A 313 -10.08 6.01 -0.93
C VAL A 313 -11.40 5.27 -1.01
N VAL A 314 -12.22 5.38 0.04
CA VAL A 314 -13.52 4.73 0.15
C VAL A 314 -14.59 5.79 0.30
N GLY A 315 -15.48 5.88 -0.69
CA GLY A 315 -16.67 6.72 -0.66
C GLY A 315 -17.87 5.91 -0.20
N VAL A 316 -18.56 6.38 0.83
CA VAL A 316 -19.74 5.74 1.42
C VAL A 316 -20.91 6.71 1.33
N GLY A 317 -22.00 6.30 0.70
CA GLY A 317 -23.18 7.13 0.46
C GLY A 317 -24.47 6.28 0.41
N PRO A 318 -25.65 6.91 0.29
CA PRO A 318 -26.94 6.22 0.40
C PRO A 318 -27.13 5.02 -0.53
N GLU A 319 -26.50 5.06 -1.71
CA GLU A 319 -26.54 4.02 -2.73
C GLU A 319 -25.60 2.82 -2.46
N GLY A 320 -24.64 2.94 -1.54
CA GLY A 320 -23.62 1.94 -1.27
C GLY A 320 -22.21 2.53 -1.18
N VAL A 321 -21.22 1.76 -1.66
CA VAL A 321 -19.80 2.05 -1.41
C VAL A 321 -18.96 1.98 -2.70
N ILE A 322 -18.11 2.98 -2.93
CA ILE A 322 -17.10 2.98 -3.99
C ILE A 322 -15.71 2.91 -3.34
N VAL A 323 -14.78 2.20 -3.98
CA VAL A 323 -13.36 2.23 -3.60
C VAL A 323 -12.55 2.66 -4.82
N TRP A 324 -11.72 3.68 -4.69
CA TRP A 324 -10.72 4.10 -5.68
C TRP A 324 -9.33 3.70 -5.20
N GLN A 325 -8.57 3.03 -6.07
CA GLN A 325 -7.20 2.63 -5.80
C GLN A 325 -6.40 2.52 -7.10
N ALA A 326 -5.14 2.95 -7.03
CA ALA A 326 -4.05 2.44 -7.86
C ALA A 326 -3.07 1.73 -6.92
N TRP A 327 -2.02 1.06 -7.41
CA TRP A 327 -1.08 0.34 -6.53
C TRP A 327 0.31 0.99 -6.45
N GLY A 328 1.12 0.79 -7.49
CA GLY A 328 2.50 1.26 -7.59
C GLY A 328 3.17 0.73 -8.86
N LYS A 329 4.49 0.91 -8.96
CA LYS A 329 5.35 0.59 -10.13
C LYS A 329 5.08 -0.75 -10.83
N HIS A 330 4.63 -1.79 -10.10
CA HIS A 330 4.37 -3.15 -10.62
C HIS A 330 2.91 -3.60 -10.52
N GLY A 331 1.99 -2.65 -10.33
CA GLY A 331 0.55 -2.88 -10.33
C GLY A 331 -0.15 -2.03 -11.39
N TYR A 332 -1.48 -1.96 -11.29
CA TYR A 332 -2.32 -1.19 -12.21
C TYR A 332 -2.37 0.30 -11.88
N ARG A 333 -2.67 1.10 -12.91
CA ARG A 333 -3.02 2.52 -12.80
C ARG A 333 -4.48 2.74 -12.40
N LEU A 334 -4.81 3.95 -11.98
CA LEU A 334 -6.19 4.35 -11.70
C LEU A 334 -7.09 4.22 -12.95
N ASP A 335 -6.64 4.61 -14.15
CA ASP A 335 -7.42 4.46 -15.39
C ASP A 335 -7.72 3.00 -15.75
N GLU A 336 -6.80 2.08 -15.49
CA GLU A 336 -7.01 0.64 -15.71
C GLU A 336 -8.00 0.05 -14.71
N TYR A 337 -8.00 0.57 -13.47
CA TYR A 337 -8.96 0.23 -12.43
C TYR A 337 -10.37 0.76 -12.73
N LEU A 338 -10.48 1.99 -13.27
CA LEU A 338 -11.72 2.57 -13.79
C LEU A 338 -12.26 1.74 -14.97
N GLY A 339 -11.41 1.48 -15.97
CA GLY A 339 -11.78 0.77 -17.20
C GLY A 339 -12.26 -0.67 -16.97
N ARG A 340 -11.85 -1.33 -15.88
CA ARG A 340 -12.36 -2.65 -15.46
C ARG A 340 -13.56 -2.59 -14.51
N ASN A 341 -14.23 -1.44 -14.39
CA ASN A 341 -15.40 -1.20 -13.53
C ASN A 341 -15.10 -1.37 -12.02
N GLY A 342 -13.87 -1.08 -11.58
CA GLY A 342 -13.45 -1.18 -10.18
C GLY A 342 -14.15 -0.18 -9.26
N THR A 343 -14.53 0.98 -9.79
CA THR A 343 -15.31 2.06 -9.15
C THR A 343 -16.81 1.86 -9.13
N ARG A 344 -17.33 0.69 -9.54
CA ARG A 344 -18.75 0.37 -9.36
C ARG A 344 -19.16 0.58 -7.90
N VAL A 345 -20.38 1.05 -7.69
CA VAL A 345 -21.03 0.99 -6.38
C VAL A 345 -21.18 -0.48 -5.98
N ARG A 346 -20.66 -0.79 -4.79
CA ARG A 346 -20.69 -2.10 -4.14
C ARG A 346 -21.86 -2.13 -3.17
N SER A 347 -22.50 -3.30 -3.08
CA SER A 347 -23.54 -3.54 -2.09
C SER A 347 -22.97 -3.51 -0.68
N TRP A 348 -23.80 -3.21 0.32
CA TRP A 348 -23.38 -3.17 1.73
C TRP A 348 -22.68 -4.46 2.19
N LYS A 349 -23.19 -5.63 1.77
CA LYS A 349 -22.57 -6.94 2.05
C LYS A 349 -21.17 -7.10 1.43
N GLU A 350 -20.94 -6.59 0.22
CA GLU A 350 -19.61 -6.61 -0.41
C GLU A 350 -18.64 -5.66 0.30
N ALA A 351 -19.12 -4.49 0.74
CA ALA A 351 -18.33 -3.52 1.46
C ALA A 351 -17.96 -4.00 2.88
N GLU A 352 -18.91 -4.58 3.61
CA GLU A 352 -18.68 -5.23 4.91
C GLU A 352 -17.66 -6.37 4.77
N GLN A 353 -17.79 -7.21 3.74
CA GLN A 353 -16.82 -8.27 3.47
C GLN A 353 -15.41 -7.75 3.15
N PHE A 354 -15.30 -6.63 2.40
CA PHE A 354 -14.02 -5.97 2.11
C PHE A 354 -13.38 -5.38 3.37
N VAL A 355 -14.19 -4.74 4.23
CA VAL A 355 -13.76 -4.17 5.51
C VAL A 355 -13.29 -5.27 6.47
N ASP A 356 -14.06 -6.34 6.65
CA ASP A 356 -13.69 -7.48 7.48
C ASP A 356 -12.40 -8.16 7.00
N ASP A 357 -12.18 -8.21 5.69
CA ASP A 357 -10.94 -8.77 5.12
C ASP A 357 -9.74 -7.84 5.24
N PHE A 358 -9.96 -6.52 5.26
CA PHE A 358 -8.92 -5.54 5.59
C PHE A 358 -8.53 -5.59 7.07
N GLU A 359 -9.49 -5.70 8.00
CA GLU A 359 -9.18 -5.88 9.43
C GLU A 359 -8.35 -7.16 9.66
N LYS A 360 -8.71 -8.28 9.00
CA LYS A 360 -7.91 -9.53 9.04
C LYS A 360 -6.50 -9.40 8.43
N LEU A 361 -6.29 -8.45 7.51
CA LEU A 361 -4.97 -8.19 6.92
C LEU A 361 -4.06 -7.45 7.91
N ILE A 362 -4.61 -6.47 8.63
CA ILE A 362 -3.85 -5.59 9.54
C ILE A 362 -3.63 -6.21 10.93
N LEU A 363 -4.54 -7.07 11.40
CA LEU A 363 -4.38 -7.79 12.68
C LEU A 363 -3.25 -8.85 12.68
N GLY A 364 -2.62 -9.13 11.53
CA GLY A 364 -1.53 -10.08 11.43
C GLY A 364 -0.15 -9.42 11.48
N GLN A 365 0.54 -9.52 12.61
CA GLN A 365 1.95 -9.14 12.79
C GLN A 365 2.93 -10.25 12.32
N GLY A 366 4.25 -9.98 12.34
CA GLY A 366 5.30 -10.94 11.98
C GLY A 366 5.42 -11.24 10.48
N MET A 367 6.12 -12.31 10.09
CA MET A 367 6.48 -12.64 8.70
C MET A 367 5.33 -12.57 7.67
N TRP A 368 5.64 -12.16 6.42
CA TRP A 368 4.67 -12.11 5.31
C TRP A 368 4.26 -13.50 4.79
N THR A 369 3.26 -14.11 5.44
CA THR A 369 2.78 -15.47 5.14
C THR A 369 2.04 -15.58 3.79
N ALA A 370 1.86 -16.81 3.29
CA ALA A 370 1.03 -17.06 2.11
C ALA A 370 -0.46 -16.70 2.34
N LYS A 371 -0.94 -16.87 3.57
CA LYS A 371 -2.28 -16.49 4.05
C LYS A 371 -2.48 -14.97 3.94
N ARG A 372 -1.53 -14.17 4.44
CA ARG A 372 -1.55 -12.69 4.33
C ARG A 372 -1.47 -12.24 2.87
N ASN A 373 -0.60 -12.84 2.07
CA ASN A 373 -0.47 -12.53 0.64
C ASN A 373 -1.78 -12.79 -0.15
N LYS A 374 -2.45 -13.93 0.10
CA LYS A 374 -3.74 -14.27 -0.53
C LYS A 374 -4.83 -13.27 -0.15
N LEU A 375 -4.83 -12.79 1.09
CA LEU A 375 -5.78 -11.80 1.59
C LEU A 375 -5.53 -10.42 0.97
N TYR A 376 -4.28 -9.97 0.92
CA TYR A 376 -3.88 -8.74 0.22
C TYR A 376 -4.29 -8.77 -1.26
N LYS A 377 -4.03 -9.89 -1.95
CA LYS A 377 -4.42 -10.10 -3.35
C LYS A 377 -5.94 -10.12 -3.56
N LYS A 378 -6.74 -10.52 -2.57
CA LYS A 378 -8.21 -10.44 -2.61
C LYS A 378 -8.72 -9.00 -2.54
N LEU A 379 -8.07 -8.15 -1.74
CA LEU A 379 -8.46 -6.74 -1.54
C LEU A 379 -7.98 -5.83 -2.68
N PHE A 380 -6.73 -6.01 -3.10
CA PHE A 380 -6.02 -5.06 -3.95
C PHE A 380 -5.59 -5.61 -5.30
N GLU A 381 -5.94 -6.87 -5.62
CA GLU A 381 -5.63 -7.57 -6.89
C GLU A 381 -4.12 -7.73 -7.21
N VAL A 382 -3.23 -7.45 -6.26
CA VAL A 382 -1.76 -7.51 -6.43
C VAL A 382 -1.14 -8.63 -5.59
N ASP A 383 -0.15 -9.32 -6.17
CA ASP A 383 0.57 -10.42 -5.53
C ASP A 383 1.94 -9.98 -5.01
N ILE A 384 2.01 -9.64 -3.72
CA ILE A 384 3.24 -9.14 -3.09
C ILE A 384 4.37 -10.18 -3.13
N LYS A 385 4.07 -11.48 -3.05
CA LYS A 385 5.07 -12.56 -3.19
C LYS A 385 5.58 -12.72 -4.63
N GLN A 386 4.87 -12.23 -5.63
CA GLN A 386 5.38 -12.14 -7.00
C GLN A 386 6.30 -10.91 -7.19
N ILE A 387 6.01 -9.81 -6.50
CA ILE A 387 6.75 -8.54 -6.64
C ILE A 387 8.03 -8.51 -5.78
N CYS A 388 7.93 -8.96 -4.52
CA CYS A 388 8.99 -8.91 -3.50
C CYS A 388 9.51 -10.33 -3.14
N GLY A 389 9.31 -11.32 -4.02
CA GLY A 389 9.81 -12.68 -3.84
C GLY A 389 11.27 -12.86 -4.32
N PRO A 390 11.88 -14.04 -4.17
CA PRO A 390 13.28 -14.28 -4.55
C PRO A 390 13.61 -14.06 -6.05
N ASN A 391 12.60 -14.04 -6.93
CA ASN A 391 12.72 -13.73 -8.36
C ASN A 391 11.88 -12.48 -8.73
N GLY A 392 11.52 -11.65 -7.74
CA GLY A 392 10.69 -10.47 -7.93
C GLY A 392 11.48 -9.27 -8.46
N PRO A 393 10.81 -8.30 -9.12
CA PRO A 393 11.42 -7.05 -9.58
C PRO A 393 11.64 -5.99 -8.48
N GLU A 394 11.27 -6.27 -7.22
CA GLU A 394 11.54 -5.43 -6.05
C GLU A 394 12.29 -6.18 -4.95
N ARG A 395 12.82 -5.39 -4.01
CA ARG A 395 13.40 -5.85 -2.75
C ARG A 395 12.41 -6.70 -1.93
N PRO A 396 12.89 -7.59 -1.04
CA PRO A 396 12.01 -8.35 -0.15
C PRO A 396 11.16 -7.43 0.74
N ILE A 397 10.00 -7.93 1.17
CA ILE A 397 9.28 -7.35 2.31
C ILE A 397 10.18 -7.48 3.56
N THR A 398 9.99 -6.57 4.50
CA THR A 398 10.56 -6.57 5.85
C THR A 398 10.45 -7.96 6.52
N PRO A 399 11.43 -8.38 7.37
CA PRO A 399 11.46 -9.73 7.93
C PRO A 399 10.25 -10.00 8.84
N GLU A 400 9.93 -9.00 9.65
CA GLU A 400 8.67 -8.87 10.37
C GLU A 400 7.88 -7.72 9.74
N TYR A 401 6.55 -7.83 9.73
CA TYR A 401 5.63 -6.83 9.22
C TYR A 401 4.66 -6.46 10.33
N GLU A 402 4.43 -5.18 10.55
CA GLU A 402 3.42 -4.66 11.47
C GLU A 402 2.58 -3.58 10.77
N ALA A 403 1.26 -3.78 10.74
CA ALA A 403 0.35 -2.89 10.04
C ALA A 403 -0.10 -1.71 10.91
N TRP A 404 0.33 -0.51 10.55
CA TRP A 404 -0.25 0.74 11.07
C TRP A 404 -1.17 1.38 10.04
N VAL A 405 -2.36 1.76 10.48
CA VAL A 405 -3.42 2.33 9.65
C VAL A 405 -3.72 3.76 10.08
N ARG A 406 -3.80 4.66 9.10
CA ARG A 406 -4.25 6.04 9.29
C ARG A 406 -5.42 6.33 8.36
N ILE A 407 -6.47 6.94 8.90
CA ILE A 407 -7.68 7.28 8.14
C ILE A 407 -7.89 8.79 8.21
N HIS A 408 -7.95 9.45 7.05
CA HIS A 408 -8.38 10.84 6.93
C HIS A 408 -9.81 10.87 6.38
N VAL A 409 -10.74 11.48 7.12
CA VAL A 409 -12.19 11.36 6.88
C VAL A 409 -12.80 12.73 6.56
N LEU A 410 -13.33 12.86 5.35
CA LEU A 410 -14.22 13.94 4.95
C LEU A 410 -15.66 13.50 5.24
N LYS A 411 -16.29 14.09 6.26
CA LYS A 411 -17.66 13.76 6.70
C LYS A 411 -18.66 14.71 6.06
N ASP A 412 -19.83 14.17 5.72
CA ASP A 412 -20.97 14.93 5.19
C ASP A 412 -20.67 15.74 3.90
N VAL A 413 -19.88 15.13 3.00
CA VAL A 413 -19.50 15.68 1.70
C VAL A 413 -20.74 15.99 0.86
N LYS A 414 -20.82 17.22 0.35
CA LYS A 414 -21.95 17.77 -0.41
C LYS A 414 -21.76 17.65 -1.92
N TYR A 415 -22.82 17.90 -2.67
CA TYR A 415 -22.73 17.94 -4.14
C TYR A 415 -21.88 19.14 -4.58
N GLU A 416 -22.05 20.24 -3.87
CA GLU A 416 -21.36 21.52 -4.02
C GLU A 416 -19.85 21.36 -3.85
N ASP A 417 -19.40 20.61 -2.84
CA ASP A 417 -17.97 20.28 -2.63
C ASP A 417 -17.34 19.61 -3.86
N VAL A 418 -18.11 18.77 -4.58
CA VAL A 418 -17.62 18.04 -5.75
C VAL A 418 -17.82 18.83 -7.06
N ALA A 419 -18.81 19.72 -7.10
CA ALA A 419 -19.08 20.64 -8.20
C ALA A 419 -18.20 21.92 -8.18
N LYS A 420 -17.54 22.22 -7.03
CA LYS A 420 -16.80 23.46 -6.76
C LYS A 420 -15.78 23.87 -7.81
N LEU A 421 -15.18 22.94 -8.56
CA LEU A 421 -14.18 23.25 -9.58
C LEU A 421 -14.84 23.71 -10.88
N SER A 422 -14.41 24.85 -11.41
CA SER A 422 -14.75 25.37 -12.74
C SER A 422 -13.48 25.45 -13.59
N TRP A 423 -13.43 24.71 -14.69
CA TRP A 423 -12.24 24.61 -15.53
C TRP A 423 -12.37 25.59 -16.70
N VAL A 424 -11.30 26.32 -17.01
CA VAL A 424 -11.27 27.38 -18.04
C VAL A 424 -10.00 27.34 -18.88
#